data_AF-A0A0K6HMY7-F1
#
_entry.id   AF-A0A0K6HMY7-F1
#
_cell.length_a   1.000
_cell.length_b   1.000
_cell.length_c   1.000
_cell.angle_alpha   90.00
_cell.angle_beta   90.00
_cell.angle_gamma   90.00
#
_symmetry.space_group_name_H-M   'P 1'
#
loop_
_entity.id
_entity.type
_entity.pdbx_description
1 polymer ?
#
loop_
_entity_poly.entity_id
_entity_poly.type
_entity_poly.pdbx_seq_one_letter_code
_entity_poly.pdbx_strand_id
1 'polypeptide(L)' 'MKEIRIRDASGAFRVIYAARFADAVYVLHCFQKKTEKTAKSDLDLAAKRYRDLLKEQGR' A
#
# COMPACT_ATOMS: atom_id res chain seq x y z
N MET A 1 -4.77 6.64 3.73
CA MET A 1 -3.64 5.75 3.38
C MET A 1 -2.52 6.61 2.84
N LYS A 2 -1.27 6.19 2.99
CA LYS A 2 -0.09 6.95 2.51
C LYS A 2 0.67 6.12 1.47
N GLU A 3 1.49 6.79 0.67
CA GLU A 3 2.34 6.18 -0.37
C GLU A 3 3.81 6.48 -0.08
N ILE A 4 4.67 5.48 -0.19
CA ILE A 4 6.13 5.64 -0.27
C ILE A 4 6.55 5.37 -1.72
N ARG A 5 7.44 6.21 -2.24
CA ARG A 5 8.04 6.06 -3.56
C ARG A 5 9.51 5.72 -3.41
N ILE A 6 9.91 4.59 -3.99
CA ILE A 6 11.29 4.09 -3.92
C ILE A 6 11.82 3.98 -5.35
N ARG A 7 13.08 4.32 -5.56
CA ARG A 7 13.77 4.15 -6.83
C ARG A 7 15.15 3.54 -6.57
N ASP A 8 15.50 2.54 -7.35
CA ASP A 8 16.83 1.92 -7.34
C ASP A 8 17.22 1.48 -8.77
N ALA A 9 18.31 0.72 -8.88
CA ALA A 9 18.80 0.19 -10.16
C ALA A 9 17.81 -0.77 -10.84
N SER A 10 16.88 -1.38 -10.09
CA SER A 10 15.85 -2.29 -10.61
C SER A 10 14.55 -1.58 -11.02
N GLY A 11 14.40 -0.29 -10.71
CA GLY A 11 13.34 0.57 -11.22
C GLY A 11 12.67 1.42 -10.15
N ALA A 12 11.42 1.80 -10.41
CA ALA A 12 10.61 2.62 -9.50
C ALA A 12 9.48 1.79 -8.89
N PHE A 13 9.26 1.94 -7.58
CA PHE A 13 8.26 1.19 -6.82
C PHE A 13 7.36 2.13 -6.04
N ARG A 14 6.11 1.69 -5.85
CA ARG A 14 5.13 2.35 -4.98
C ARG A 14 4.70 1.39 -3.89
N VAL A 15 4.74 1.88 -2.66
CA VAL A 15 4.30 1.14 -1.48
C VAL A 15 3.13 1.90 -0.86
N ILE A 16 1.97 1.25 -0.79
CA ILE A 16 0.79 1.78 -0.12
C ILE A 16 0.74 1.20 1.30
N TYR A 17 0.64 2.08 2.30
CA TYR A 17 0.73 1.67 3.70
C TYR A 17 -0.24 2.42 4.63
N ALA A 18 -0.44 1.86 5.82
CA ALA A 18 -1.18 2.44 6.93
C ALA A 18 -0.30 2.47 8.20
N ALA A 19 -0.06 3.67 8.74
CA ALA A 19 0.70 3.91 9.97
C ALA A 19 -0.16 4.68 10.98
N ARG A 20 -1.35 4.14 11.26
CA ARG A 20 -2.34 4.73 12.18
C ARG A 20 -2.60 3.85 13.40
N PHE A 21 -1.87 2.75 13.49
CA PHE A 21 -1.91 1.80 14.60
C PHE A 21 -0.66 2.06 15.44
N ALA A 22 -0.81 2.10 16.77
CA ALA A 22 0.23 2.55 17.68
C ALA A 22 1.55 1.75 17.55
N ASP A 23 1.43 0.46 17.23
CA ASP A 23 2.55 -0.47 17.38
C ASP A 23 3.16 -0.93 16.05
N ALA A 24 2.53 -0.64 14.91
CA ALA A 24 2.97 -1.17 13.61
C ALA A 24 2.60 -0.33 12.39
N VAL A 25 3.45 -0.45 11.37
CA VAL A 25 3.21 0.04 10.01
C VAL A 25 2.78 -1.13 9.12
N TYR A 26 1.58 -1.06 8.57
CA TYR A 26 1.04 -2.10 7.70
C TYR A 26 1.26 -1.75 6.25
N VAL A 27 2.06 -2.57 5.56
CA VAL A 27 2.22 -2.50 4.10
C VAL A 27 1.05 -3.22 3.45
N LEU A 28 0.18 -2.47 2.78
CA LEU A 28 -1.03 -2.99 2.16
C LEU A 28 -0.75 -3.51 0.76
N HIS A 29 0.08 -2.80 -0.01
CA HIS A 29 0.37 -3.17 -1.39
C HIS A 29 1.70 -2.58 -1.84
N CYS A 30 2.49 -3.34 -2.61
CA CYS A 30 3.75 -2.90 -3.20
C CYS A 30 3.82 -3.41 -4.65
N PHE A 31 4.20 -2.54 -5.57
CA PHE A 31 4.31 -2.88 -6.99
C PHE A 31 5.36 -2.02 -7.69
N GLN A 32 5.95 -2.57 -8.74
CA GLN A 32 6.83 -1.82 -9.65
C GLN A 32 5.97 -0.94 -10.56
N LYS A 33 6.30 0.35 -10.61
CA LYS A 33 5.63 1.34 -11.43
C LYS A 33 5.89 1.05 -12.91
N LYS A 34 4.85 0.67 -13.65
CA LYS A 34 4.89 0.56 -15.11
C LYS A 34 4.45 1.86 -15.81
N THR A 35 3.63 2.66 -15.15
CA THR A 35 3.02 3.88 -15.71
C THR A 35 3.00 5.01 -14.68
N GLU A 36 2.91 6.27 -15.15
CA GLU A 36 2.82 7.49 -14.31
C GLU A 36 1.72 7.40 -13.24
N LYS A 37 0.50 7.02 -13.63
CA LYS A 37 -0.65 6.94 -12.72
C LYS A 37 -0.76 5.54 -12.12
N THR A 38 -1.05 5.46 -10.83
CA THR A 38 -1.36 4.17 -10.18
C THR A 38 -2.64 3.60 -10.79
N ALA A 39 -2.63 2.32 -11.16
CA ALA A 39 -3.81 1.71 -11.74
C ALA A 39 -4.93 1.63 -10.70
N LYS A 40 -6.18 1.78 -11.15
CA LYS A 40 -7.35 1.68 -10.26
C LYS A 40 -7.39 0.34 -9.53
N SER A 41 -7.00 -0.75 -10.21
CA SER A 41 -6.90 -2.09 -9.63
C SER A 41 -5.97 -2.16 -8.42
N ASP A 42 -4.84 -1.46 -8.44
CA ASP A 42 -3.88 -1.45 -7.33
C ASP A 42 -4.44 -0.69 -6.12
N LEU A 43 -5.15 0.42 -6.38
CA LEU A 43 -5.85 1.19 -5.35
C LEU A 43 -7.00 0.39 -4.73
N ASP A 44 -7.82 -0.26 -5.55
CA ASP A 44 -8.96 -1.07 -5.12
C ASP A 44 -8.47 -2.27 -4.28
N LEU A 45 -7.37 -2.90 -4.68
CA LEU A 45 -6.74 -3.98 -3.92
C LEU A 45 -6.21 -3.50 -2.57
N ALA A 46 -5.50 -2.37 -2.53
CA ALA A 46 -5.03 -1.79 -1.28
C ALA A 46 -6.17 -1.40 -0.34
N ALA A 47 -7.27 -0.85 -0.87
CA ALA A 47 -8.47 -0.50 -0.11
C ALA A 47 -9.19 -1.74 0.44
N LYS A 48 -9.26 -2.83 -0.35
CA LYS A 48 -9.78 -4.12 0.14
C LYS A 48 -8.93 -4.63 1.31
N ARG A 49 -7.61 -4.69 1.16
CA ARG A 49 -6.68 -5.16 2.20
C ARG A 49 -6.76 -4.31 3.47
N TYR A 50 -6.94 -2.99 3.33
CA TYR A 50 -7.15 -2.12 4.49
C TYR A 50 -8.43 -2.44 5.26
N ARG A 51 -9.53 -2.73 4.55
CA ARG A 51 -10.80 -3.14 5.20
C ARG A 51 -10.66 -4.49 5.91
N ASP A 52 -9.94 -5.43 5.30
CA ASP A 52 -9.67 -6.74 5.89
C ASP A 52 -8.83 -6.57 7.18
N LEU A 53 -7.78 -5.74 7.15
CA LEU A 53 -6.99 -5.39 8.33
C LEU A 53 -7.84 -4.78 9.47
N LEU A 54 -8.76 -3.86 9.16
CA LEU A 54 -9.63 -3.27 10.19
C LEU A 54 -10.53 -4.30 10.88
N LYS A 55 -10.95 -5.36 10.16
CA LYS A 55 -11.74 -6.45 10.76
C LYS A 55 -10.88 -7.32 11.68
N GLU A 56 -9.61 -7.51 11.34
CA GLU A 56 -8.66 -8.26 12.17
C GLU A 56 -8.26 -7.50 13.44
N GLN A 57 -8.14 -6.17 13.36
CA GLN A 57 -7.77 -5.32 14.50
C GLN A 57 -8.94 -4.99 15.45
N GLY A 58 -10.18 -5.13 14.98
CA GLY A 58 -11.39 -4.94 15.80
C GLY A 58 -11.86 -6.22 16.49
N ARG A 59 -11.05 -7.29 16.44
CA ARG A 59 -11.31 -8.60 17.03
C ARG A 59 -10.31 -8.85 18.16
#